data_AF-A0ABD5ZWI7-F1
#
_entry.id   AF-A0ABD5ZWI7-F1
#
_cell.length_a   1.000
_cell.length_b   1.000
_cell.length_c   1.000
_cell.angle_alpha   90.00
_cell.angle_beta   90.00
_cell.angle_gamma   90.00
#
_symmetry.space_group_name_H-M   'P 1'
#
loop_
_entity.id
_entity.type
_entity.pdbx_description
1 polymer ?
#
loop_
_entity_poly.entity_id
_entity_poly.type
_entity_poly.pdbx_seq_one_letter_code
_entity_poly.pdbx_strand_id
1 'polypeptide(L)' 'MSGGATPDEDRPFACDQCDERFETREELNDHVWEYHEMDGDVTTEVTDES' A
#
# COMPACT_ATOMS: atom_id res chain seq x y z
N MET A 1 -0.66 30.25 8.01
CA MET A 1 0.66 29.58 8.02
C MET A 1 0.50 28.30 8.81
N SER A 2 0.07 27.21 8.17
CA SER A 2 -0.05 25.88 8.76
C SER A 2 -0.07 24.93 7.56
N GLY A 3 1.09 24.48 7.07
CA GLY A 3 1.80 23.37 7.71
C GLY A 3 1.07 22.06 7.45
N GLY A 4 0.61 21.82 6.21
CA GLY A 4 0.07 20.53 5.81
C GLY A 4 1.24 19.71 5.28
N ALA A 5 1.60 18.65 5.99
CA ALA A 5 2.64 17.70 5.61
C ALA A 5 2.48 17.33 4.13
N THR A 6 3.45 17.74 3.32
CA THR A 6 3.62 17.21 1.97
C THR A 6 3.81 15.71 2.14
N PRO A 7 2.96 14.83 1.56
CA PRO A 7 3.25 13.40 1.56
C PRO A 7 4.63 13.25 0.94
N ASP A 8 5.61 12.88 1.78
CA ASP A 8 7.03 12.92 1.45
C ASP A 8 7.24 12.25 0.08
N GLU A 9 7.72 13.03 -0.90
CA GLU A 9 7.95 12.58 -2.28
C GLU A 9 8.94 11.39 -2.33
N ASP A 10 9.70 11.19 -1.25
CA ASP A 10 10.61 10.07 -1.01
C ASP A 10 9.90 8.73 -0.67
N ARG A 11 8.64 8.74 -0.21
CA ARG A 11 7.90 7.54 0.19
C ARG A 11 6.52 7.46 -0.46
N PRO A 12 6.47 7.21 -1.78
CA PRO A 12 5.22 7.21 -2.53
C PRO A 12 4.33 5.99 -2.25
N PHE A 13 4.85 4.94 -1.58
CA PHE A 13 4.11 3.70 -1.34
C PHE A 13 3.55 3.70 0.09
N ALA A 14 2.27 4.01 0.25
CA ALA A 14 1.58 3.90 1.54
C ALA A 14 0.92 2.52 1.68
N CYS A 15 0.90 1.99 2.91
CA CYS A 15 0.11 0.81 3.23
C CYS A 15 -1.38 1.19 3.27
N ASP A 16 -2.25 0.33 2.72
CA ASP A 16 -3.69 0.55 2.77
C ASP A 16 -4.31 0.06 4.10
N GLN A 17 -3.57 -0.79 4.84
CA GLN A 17 -4.02 -1.41 6.08
C GLN A 17 -3.58 -0.63 7.33
N CYS A 18 -2.59 0.25 7.21
CA CYS A 18 -2.08 1.12 8.27
C CYS A 18 -1.49 2.42 7.71
N ASP A 19 -1.16 3.39 8.57
CA ASP A 19 -0.62 4.70 8.15
C ASP A 19 0.89 4.68 7.79
N GLU A 20 1.48 3.52 7.56
CA GLU A 20 2.91 3.36 7.29
C GLU A 20 3.25 3.60 5.81
N ARG A 21 4.43 4.17 5.55
CA ARG A 21 4.86 4.62 4.21
C ARG A 21 6.28 4.16 3.91
N PHE A 22 6.49 3.72 2.69
CA PHE A 22 7.72 3.08 2.21
C PHE A 22 8.27 3.75 0.96
N GLU A 23 9.59 3.69 0.81
CA GLU A 23 10.33 4.28 -0.31
C GLU A 23 10.16 3.43 -1.57
N THR A 24 10.01 2.11 -1.37
CA THR A 24 9.86 1.13 -2.45
C THR A 24 8.63 0.24 -2.27
N ARG A 25 8.17 -0.35 -3.37
CA ARG A 25 7.09 -1.35 -3.34
C ARG A 25 7.51 -2.65 -2.64
N GLU A 26 8.80 -3.00 -2.70
CA GLU A 26 9.33 -4.23 -2.09
C GLU A 26 9.20 -4.18 -0.57
N GLU A 27 9.59 -3.06 0.04
CA GLU A 27 9.42 -2.82 1.49
C GLU A 27 7.95 -2.79 1.90
N LEU A 28 7.08 -2.16 1.11
CA LEU A 28 5.64 -2.21 1.37
C LEU A 28 5.11 -3.64 1.32
N ASN A 29 5.55 -4.45 0.35
CA ASN A 29 5.09 -5.83 0.21
C ASN A 29 5.55 -6.71 1.38
N ASP A 30 6.81 -6.59 1.79
CA ASP A 30 7.36 -7.28 2.97
C ASP A 30 6.60 -6.87 4.24
N HIS A 31 6.39 -5.56 4.45
CA HIS A 31 5.60 -5.06 5.57
C HIS A 31 4.19 -5.65 5.58
N VAL A 32 3.51 -5.64 4.43
CA VAL A 32 2.18 -6.22 4.33
C VAL A 32 2.24 -7.73 4.60
N TRP A 33 3.22 -8.45 4.09
CA TRP A 33 3.33 -9.90 4.30
C TRP A 33 3.59 -10.26 5.77
N GLU A 34 4.47 -9.52 6.46
CA GLU A 34 4.87 -9.76 7.85
C GLU A 34 3.82 -9.24 8.87
N TYR A 35 3.20 -8.09 8.61
CA TYR A 35 2.33 -7.39 9.58
C TYR A 35 0.85 -7.41 9.21
N HIS A 36 0.53 -7.62 7.94
CA HIS A 36 -0.83 -7.58 7.41
C HIS A 36 -1.09 -8.80 6.55
N GLU A 37 -1.04 -10.00 7.14
CA GLU A 37 -1.32 -11.31 6.51
C GLU A 37 -2.18 -11.18 5.25
N MET A 38 -1.52 -11.00 4.09
CA MET A 38 -2.21 -10.80 2.83
C MET A 38 -2.31 -12.17 2.22
N ASP A 39 -3.47 -12.82 2.44
CA ASP A 39 -3.91 -13.97 1.67
C ASP A 39 -3.92 -13.54 0.19
N GLY A 40 -2.79 -13.77 -0.46
CA GLY A 40 -2.55 -13.41 -1.85
C GLY A 40 -3.35 -14.31 -2.76
N ASP A 41 -4.64 -14.03 -2.92
CA ASP A 41 -5.41 -14.37 -4.10
C ASP A 41 -6.73 -13.59 -4.11
N VAL A 42 -6.71 -12.38 -4.67
CA VAL A 42 -7.81 -12.00 -5.54
C VAL A 42 -7.15 -11.37 -6.74
N THR A 43 -6.72 -12.23 -7.66
CA THR A 43 -6.46 -11.75 -9.00
C THR A 43 -7.76 -11.13 -9.49
N THR A 44 -7.62 -9.90 -9.95
CA THR A 44 -8.63 -9.21 -10.73
C THR A 44 -8.97 -10.04 -11.96
N GLU A 45 -9.96 -10.93 -11.85
CA GLU A 45 -10.66 -11.58 -12.95
C GLU A 45 -11.90 -12.25 -12.33
N VAL A 46 -13.13 -11.78 -12.56
CA VAL A 46 -13.71 -11.56 -13.88
C VAL A 46 -14.66 -10.35 -13.86
N THR A 47 -14.39 -9.41 -14.75
CA THR A 47 -15.48 -8.79 -15.49
C THR A 47 -16.15 -9.89 -16.30
N ASP A 48 -17.41 -10.22 -16.03
CA ASP A 48 -18.31 -10.69 -17.07
C ASP A 48 -19.71 -10.21 -16.77
N GLU A 49 -20.26 -9.52 -17.76
CA GLU A 49 -21.53 -8.82 -17.74
C GLU A 49 -22.71 -9.81 -17.77
N SER A 50 -23.75 -9.59 -16.95
CA SER A 50 -25.15 -9.94 -17.24
C SER A 50 -26.11 -9.32 -16.23
#